data_AF-A0A0G4B213-F1
#
_entry.id   AF-A0A0G4B213-F1
#
_cell.length_a   1.000
_cell.length_b   1.000
_cell.length_c   1.000
_cell.angle_alpha   90.00
_cell.angle_beta   90.00
_cell.angle_gamma   90.00
#
_symmetry.space_group_name_H-M   'P 1'
#
loop_
_entity.id
_entity.type
_entity.pdbx_description
1 polymer ?
#
loop_
_entity_poly.entity_id
_entity_poly.type
_entity_poly.pdbx_seq_one_letter_code
_entity_poly.pdbx_strand_id
1 'polypeptide(L)'
;MNWKSLFSELPLLMSNQFPNDDQAVENFIQDVHYIATHVYMPKLGPCYCVSLADGNHKRRRQVVQTIIEDLGKPVMVSKINIANHYYWTSESREIPDPESYRRLGSDRIRDICQKHELSSADERIVKDIAVFYDVFTGDVESRIGYSIYVVSKLRKERRIAIESAIIDIMVEFAKSRTV
;
A
#
# COMPACT_ATOMS: atom_id res chain seq x y z
N MET A 1 1.28 21.29 14.04
CA MET A 1 1.85 20.62 12.85
C MET A 1 0.93 20.96 11.69
N ASN A 2 1.47 21.41 10.55
CA ASN A 2 0.68 21.71 9.35
C ASN A 2 0.94 20.60 8.33
N TRP A 3 -0.09 19.80 8.02
CA TRP A 3 0.07 18.65 7.12
C TRP A 3 0.43 19.06 5.70
N LYS A 4 -0.12 20.18 5.20
CA LYS A 4 0.18 20.68 3.86
C LYS A 4 1.66 21.04 3.70
N SER A 5 2.26 21.66 4.71
CA SER A 5 3.70 21.97 4.74
C SER A 5 4.56 20.71 4.77
N LEU A 6 4.21 19.73 5.61
CA LEU A 6 4.92 18.46 5.68
C LEU A 6 4.95 17.77 4.31
N PHE A 7 3.81 17.71 3.64
CA PHE A 7 3.72 17.03 2.35
C PHE A 7 4.40 17.78 1.21
N SER A 8 4.47 19.12 1.24
CA SER A 8 5.16 19.90 0.22
C SER A 8 6.68 19.70 0.23
N GLU A 9 7.23 19.18 1.33
CA GLU A 9 8.65 18.88 1.46
C GLU A 9 9.00 17.45 1.04
N LEU A 10 7.98 16.57 0.88
CA LEU A 10 8.19 15.18 0.52
C LEU A 10 8.30 14.99 -1.00
N PRO A 11 9.33 14.28 -1.49
CA PRO A 11 9.48 13.98 -2.90
C PRO A 11 8.33 13.08 -3.40
N LEU A 12 7.91 13.27 -4.64
CA LEU A 12 6.88 12.44 -5.27
C LEU A 12 7.46 11.07 -5.66
N LEU A 13 6.91 10.01 -5.07
CA LEU A 13 7.25 8.61 -5.34
C LEU A 13 6.24 7.98 -6.29
N MET A 14 6.51 6.81 -6.84
CA MET A 14 5.45 5.96 -7.41
C MET A 14 4.77 5.17 -6.28
N SER A 15 3.45 4.93 -6.32
CA SER A 15 2.66 4.30 -5.22
C SER A 15 3.12 2.92 -4.73
N ASN A 16 4.12 2.33 -5.39
CA ASN A 16 4.61 0.98 -5.15
C ASN A 16 6.12 0.99 -4.81
N GLN A 17 6.70 2.17 -4.59
CA GLN A 17 8.05 2.37 -4.08
C GLN A 17 8.00 2.42 -2.55
N PHE A 18 8.85 1.63 -1.89
CA PHE A 18 9.05 1.78 -0.46
C PHE A 18 9.87 3.04 -0.21
N PRO A 19 9.37 3.99 0.60
CA PRO A 19 10.13 5.19 0.89
C PRO A 19 11.37 4.83 1.72
N ASN A 20 12.50 5.46 1.41
CA ASN A 20 13.63 5.55 2.34
C ASN A 20 13.43 6.72 3.33
N ASP A 21 14.38 6.91 4.26
CA ASP A 21 14.28 7.89 5.36
C ASP A 21 14.03 9.33 4.89
N ASP A 22 14.49 9.70 3.68
CA ASP A 22 14.32 11.05 3.11
C ASP A 22 13.02 11.20 2.29
N GLN A 23 12.28 10.11 2.10
CA GLN A 23 11.11 10.02 1.22
C GLN A 23 9.79 9.80 1.99
N ALA A 24 9.86 9.60 3.29
CA ALA A 24 8.72 9.53 4.18
C ALA A 24 8.98 10.27 5.49
N VAL A 25 7.91 10.76 6.11
CA VAL A 25 7.97 11.15 7.53
C VAL A 25 7.31 10.06 8.36
N GLU A 26 8.10 9.47 9.26
CA GLU A 26 7.65 8.53 10.27
C GLU A 26 7.64 9.23 11.63
N ASN A 27 6.49 9.26 12.31
CA ASN A 27 6.39 9.91 13.63
C ASN A 27 5.14 9.44 14.42
N PHE A 28 4.99 9.96 15.63
CA PHE A 28 3.86 9.68 16.52
C PHE A 28 3.02 10.93 16.79
N ILE A 29 1.69 10.77 16.75
CA ILE A 29 0.73 11.76 17.24
C ILE A 29 -0.23 11.06 18.20
N GLN A 30 -0.27 11.48 19.46
CA GLN A 30 -1.19 10.92 20.47
C GLN A 30 -1.10 9.37 20.58
N ASP A 31 0.13 8.83 20.57
CA ASP A 31 0.45 7.39 20.56
C ASP A 31 -0.05 6.63 19.31
N VAL A 32 -0.39 7.34 18.24
CA VAL A 32 -0.66 6.76 16.92
C VAL A 32 0.60 6.94 16.08
N HIS A 33 1.21 5.82 15.72
CA HIS A 33 2.28 5.78 14.74
C HIS A 33 1.72 6.08 13.34
N TYR A 34 2.29 7.05 12.65
CA TYR A 34 1.96 7.36 11.27
C TYR A 34 3.20 7.38 10.37
N ILE A 35 2.96 7.00 9.11
CA ILE A 35 3.90 7.18 8.00
C ILE A 35 3.22 8.07 6.96
N ALA A 36 3.83 9.19 6.63
CA ALA A 36 3.36 10.14 5.63
C ALA A 36 4.28 10.10 4.39
N THR A 37 3.68 9.97 3.21
CA THR A 37 4.39 9.90 1.91
C THR A 37 3.68 10.75 0.86
N HIS A 38 4.41 11.16 -0.18
CA HIS A 38 3.86 11.77 -1.39
C HIS A 38 4.05 10.79 -2.54
N VAL A 39 2.96 10.30 -3.11
CA VAL A 39 2.97 9.19 -4.08
C VAL A 39 2.14 9.50 -5.32
N TYR A 40 2.54 9.00 -6.47
CA TYR A 40 1.81 9.04 -7.71
C TYR A 40 1.02 7.74 -7.82
N MET A 41 -0.30 7.86 -7.83
CA MET A 41 -1.20 6.74 -8.09
C MET A 41 -1.75 6.89 -9.51
N PRO A 42 -1.62 5.89 -10.39
CA PRO A 42 -2.09 5.99 -11.78
C PRO A 42 -3.55 6.43 -11.96
N LYS A 43 -4.42 6.12 -10.99
CA LYS A 43 -5.83 6.55 -10.99
C LYS A 43 -6.10 7.94 -10.42
N LEU A 44 -5.24 8.41 -9.52
CA LEU A 44 -5.46 9.66 -8.78
C LEU A 44 -4.48 10.77 -9.16
N GLY A 45 -3.43 10.44 -9.91
CA GLY A 45 -2.27 11.30 -10.06
C GLY A 45 -1.46 11.39 -8.77
N PRO A 46 -0.69 12.48 -8.59
CA PRO A 46 -0.02 12.79 -7.33
C PRO A 46 -1.00 12.87 -6.16
N CYS A 47 -0.69 12.19 -5.07
CA CYS A 47 -1.49 12.19 -3.86
C CYS A 47 -0.60 12.05 -2.62
N TYR A 48 -1.08 12.60 -1.51
CA TYR A 48 -0.50 12.39 -0.20
C TYR A 48 -1.09 11.14 0.41
N CYS A 49 -0.26 10.26 0.93
CA CYS A 49 -0.69 9.04 1.62
C CYS A 49 -0.26 9.09 3.09
N VAL A 50 -1.21 8.84 3.99
CA VAL A 50 -0.95 8.65 5.42
C VAL A 50 -1.37 7.24 5.82
N SER A 51 -0.43 6.47 6.34
CA SER A 51 -0.66 5.12 6.87
C SER A 51 -0.63 5.16 8.39
N LEU A 52 -1.66 4.63 9.05
CA LEU A 52 -1.72 4.57 10.52
C LEU A 52 -1.60 3.12 11.02
N ALA A 53 -0.43 2.76 11.53
CA ALA A 53 -0.13 1.39 11.96
C ALA A 53 -0.70 1.08 13.36
N ASP A 54 -0.52 2.00 14.31
CA ASP A 54 -0.78 1.75 15.74
C ASP A 54 -1.88 2.64 16.34
N GLY A 55 -2.24 2.35 17.59
CA GLY A 55 -3.23 3.10 18.36
C GLY A 55 -4.67 2.58 18.21
N ASN A 56 -5.48 2.84 19.24
CA ASN A 56 -6.87 2.39 19.24
C ASN A 56 -7.71 3.15 18.18
N HIS A 57 -8.85 2.56 17.79
CA HIS A 57 -9.70 3.10 16.73
C HIS A 57 -10.15 4.56 16.99
N LYS A 58 -10.39 4.94 18.25
CA LYS A 58 -10.83 6.30 18.61
C LYS A 58 -9.72 7.32 18.33
N ARG A 59 -8.48 7.01 18.74
CA ARG A 59 -7.32 7.88 18.52
C ARG A 59 -6.95 8.00 17.05
N ARG A 60 -6.95 6.89 16.30
CA ARG A 60 -6.75 6.94 14.84
C ARG A 60 -7.78 7.84 14.15
N ARG A 61 -9.06 7.77 14.55
CA ARG A 61 -10.10 8.69 14.05
C ARG A 61 -9.80 10.15 14.37
N GLN A 62 -9.27 10.45 15.56
CA GLN A 62 -8.91 11.81 15.94
C GLN A 62 -7.76 12.34 15.09
N VAL A 63 -6.71 11.53 14.86
CA VAL A 63 -5.60 11.90 13.96
C VAL A 63 -6.09 12.11 12.52
N VAL A 64 -6.95 11.24 12.01
CA VAL A 64 -7.56 11.44 10.68
C VAL A 64 -8.36 12.74 10.63
N GLN A 65 -9.09 13.07 11.69
CA GLN A 65 -9.87 14.30 11.75
C GLN A 65 -8.99 15.56 11.70
N THR A 66 -7.82 15.55 12.35
CA THR A 66 -6.89 16.70 12.26
C THR A 66 -6.29 16.83 10.86
N ILE A 67 -6.02 15.71 10.18
CA ILE A 67 -5.57 15.75 8.77
C ILE A 67 -6.70 16.29 7.88
N ILE A 68 -7.96 15.92 8.16
CA ILE A 68 -9.13 16.39 7.39
C ILE A 68 -9.34 17.90 7.53
N GLU A 69 -9.08 18.45 8.72
CA GLU A 69 -9.17 19.89 8.96
C GLU A 69 -8.14 20.67 8.13
N ASP A 70 -6.95 20.13 7.94
CA ASP A 70 -5.87 20.76 7.16
C ASP A 70 -5.99 20.53 5.64
N LEU A 71 -6.28 19.30 5.21
CA LEU A 71 -6.21 18.87 3.80
C LEU A 71 -7.59 18.65 3.15
N GLY A 72 -8.67 18.79 3.92
CA GLY A 72 -10.01 18.42 3.47
C GLY A 72 -10.26 16.91 3.53
N LYS A 73 -11.31 16.44 2.86
CA LYS A 73 -11.70 15.02 2.94
C LYS A 73 -10.73 14.14 2.13
N PRO A 74 -10.31 12.97 2.65
CA PRO A 74 -9.51 12.04 1.88
C PRO A 74 -10.30 11.50 0.69
N VAL A 75 -9.58 11.22 -0.38
CA VAL A 75 -10.06 10.48 -1.53
C VAL A 75 -10.27 9.03 -1.13
N MET A 76 -11.47 8.54 -1.41
CA MET A 76 -11.77 7.12 -1.30
C MET A 76 -11.15 6.38 -2.49
N VAL A 77 -10.07 5.66 -2.26
CA VAL A 77 -9.31 4.99 -3.35
C VAL A 77 -9.86 3.59 -3.66
N SER A 78 -10.62 3.02 -2.72
CA SER A 78 -11.23 1.69 -2.84
C SER A 78 -12.46 1.57 -1.92
N LYS A 79 -13.43 0.73 -2.29
CA LYS A 79 -14.57 0.36 -1.43
C LYS A 79 -14.18 -0.61 -0.32
N ILE A 80 -13.05 -1.29 -0.50
CA ILE A 80 -12.42 -2.14 0.51
C ILE A 80 -11.51 -1.22 1.31
N ASN A 81 -11.82 -1.05 2.59
CA ASN A 81 -11.06 -0.20 3.48
C ASN A 81 -9.71 -0.87 3.77
N ILE A 82 -8.71 -0.61 2.93
CA ILE A 82 -7.42 -1.27 3.05
C ILE A 82 -6.60 -0.51 4.10
N ALA A 83 -6.51 -1.15 5.26
CA ALA A 83 -5.47 -0.99 6.27
C ALA A 83 -5.13 0.45 6.72
N ASN A 84 -6.09 1.29 7.12
CA ASN A 84 -5.78 2.62 7.70
C ASN A 84 -4.88 3.51 6.81
N HIS A 85 -4.90 3.33 5.49
CA HIS A 85 -4.23 4.21 4.55
C HIS A 85 -5.24 5.24 4.06
N TYR A 86 -4.88 6.51 4.16
CA TYR A 86 -5.71 7.65 3.77
C TYR A 86 -4.98 8.45 2.70
N TYR A 87 -5.71 8.87 1.68
CA TYR A 87 -5.14 9.51 0.51
C TYR A 87 -5.77 10.88 0.28
N TRP A 88 -5.00 11.89 -0.08
CA TRP A 88 -5.49 13.21 -0.47
C TRP A 88 -4.89 13.60 -1.81
N THR A 89 -5.65 14.26 -2.69
CA THR A 89 -5.11 14.77 -3.94
C THR A 89 -3.99 15.78 -3.65
N SER A 90 -2.85 15.61 -4.30
CA SER A 90 -1.78 16.61 -4.29
C SER A 90 -2.05 17.67 -5.35
N GLU A 91 -1.60 18.91 -5.10
CA GLU A 91 -1.63 19.99 -6.09
C GLU A 91 -0.51 19.83 -7.14
N SER A 92 0.44 18.92 -6.90
CA SER A 92 1.53 18.61 -7.83
C SER A 92 0.99 18.12 -9.18
N ARG A 93 1.67 18.54 -10.25
CA ARG A 93 1.45 18.03 -11.62
C ARG A 93 2.59 17.13 -12.09
N GLU A 94 3.50 16.80 -11.19
CA GLU A 94 4.66 15.97 -11.48
C GLU A 94 4.22 14.54 -11.80
N ILE A 95 4.95 13.89 -12.70
CA ILE A 95 4.82 12.48 -13.00
C ILE A 95 6.20 11.89 -12.74
N PRO A 96 6.35 10.95 -11.79
CA PRO A 96 7.66 10.38 -11.47
C PRO A 96 8.17 9.52 -12.64
N ASP A 97 9.50 9.42 -12.77
CA ASP A 97 10.17 8.74 -13.87
C ASP A 97 9.76 7.24 -13.95
N PRO A 98 9.21 6.79 -15.10
CA PRO A 98 8.74 5.43 -15.29
C PRO A 98 9.85 4.37 -15.43
N GLU A 99 11.13 4.71 -15.57
CA GLU A 99 12.22 3.70 -15.72
C GLU A 99 12.37 2.74 -14.52
N SER A 100 11.71 3.04 -13.39
CA SER A 100 11.69 2.21 -12.18
C SER A 100 10.76 0.97 -12.25
N TYR A 101 10.14 0.67 -13.40
CA TYR A 101 9.23 -0.47 -13.58
C TYR A 101 9.94 -1.76 -14.05
N ARG A 102 10.26 -2.64 -13.11
CA ARG A 102 10.42 -4.09 -13.39
C ARG A 102 9.36 -4.88 -12.63
N ARG A 103 8.51 -5.59 -13.39
CA ARG A 103 7.51 -6.55 -12.88
C ARG A 103 8.21 -7.86 -12.52
N LEU A 104 7.87 -8.46 -11.38
CA LEU A 104 8.17 -9.87 -11.15
C LEU A 104 7.42 -10.69 -12.19
N GLY A 105 8.14 -11.48 -12.97
CA GLY A 105 7.55 -12.39 -13.95
C GLY A 105 6.61 -13.39 -13.27
N SER A 106 5.55 -13.80 -13.95
CA SER A 106 4.56 -14.76 -13.43
C SER A 106 5.17 -16.07 -12.95
N ASP A 107 6.33 -16.46 -13.50
CA ASP A 107 7.08 -17.65 -13.10
C ASP A 107 7.76 -17.47 -11.75
N ARG A 108 8.23 -16.26 -11.42
CA ARG A 108 8.89 -16.01 -10.15
C ARG A 108 7.92 -15.98 -8.96
N ILE A 109 6.72 -15.44 -9.19
CA ILE A 109 5.62 -15.53 -8.21
C ILE A 109 5.27 -17.02 -7.96
N ARG A 110 5.27 -17.84 -9.00
CA ARG A 110 5.01 -19.28 -8.87
C ARG A 110 6.10 -19.97 -8.04
N ASP A 111 7.36 -19.67 -8.27
CA ASP A 111 8.48 -20.23 -7.48
C ASP A 111 8.33 -19.90 -5.99
N ILE A 112 7.94 -18.67 -5.65
CA ILE A 112 7.73 -18.24 -4.26
C ILE A 112 6.52 -19.00 -3.68
N CYS A 113 5.41 -19.11 -4.42
CA CYS A 113 4.27 -19.90 -3.97
C CYS A 113 4.64 -21.38 -3.72
N GLN A 114 5.46 -21.99 -4.58
CA GLN A 114 5.93 -23.36 -4.40
C GLN A 114 6.82 -23.52 -3.16
N LYS A 115 7.70 -22.55 -2.88
CA LYS A 115 8.52 -22.52 -1.66
C LYS A 115 7.68 -22.54 -0.38
N HIS A 116 6.50 -21.91 -0.41
CA HIS A 116 5.55 -21.88 0.72
C HIS A 116 4.51 -23.01 0.66
N GLU A 117 4.73 -24.03 -0.17
CA GLU A 117 3.84 -25.18 -0.35
C GLU A 117 2.39 -24.78 -0.71
N LEU A 118 2.24 -23.65 -1.42
CA LEU A 118 0.94 -23.11 -1.80
C LEU A 118 0.39 -23.83 -3.03
N SER A 119 -0.91 -24.13 -3.00
CA SER A 119 -1.60 -24.73 -4.13
C SER A 119 -1.83 -23.71 -5.26
N SER A 120 -2.19 -24.17 -6.46
CA SER A 120 -2.53 -23.28 -7.57
C SER A 120 -3.73 -22.36 -7.27
N ALA A 121 -4.61 -22.75 -6.36
CA ALA A 121 -5.69 -21.89 -5.89
C ALA A 121 -5.17 -20.76 -4.99
N ASP A 122 -4.20 -21.06 -4.12
CA ASP A 122 -3.54 -20.07 -3.26
C ASP A 122 -2.63 -19.14 -4.10
N GLU A 123 -1.94 -19.65 -5.13
CA GLU A 123 -1.16 -18.83 -6.07
C GLU A 123 -2.03 -17.77 -6.76
N ARG A 124 -3.28 -18.11 -7.11
CA ARG A 124 -4.22 -17.16 -7.70
C ARG A 124 -4.61 -16.05 -6.72
N ILE A 125 -4.81 -16.38 -5.45
CA ILE A 125 -5.08 -15.42 -4.37
C ILE A 125 -3.88 -14.49 -4.18
N VAL A 126 -2.67 -15.05 -4.14
CA VAL A 126 -1.41 -14.29 -4.01
C VAL A 126 -1.22 -13.34 -5.20
N LYS A 127 -1.46 -13.81 -6.43
CA LYS A 127 -1.37 -12.98 -7.63
C LYS A 127 -2.40 -11.86 -7.63
N ASP A 128 -3.65 -12.15 -7.32
CA ASP A 128 -4.70 -11.13 -7.29
C ASP A 128 -4.35 -10.04 -6.25
N ILE A 129 -3.91 -10.41 -5.04
CA ILE A 129 -3.50 -9.45 -4.00
C ILE A 129 -2.22 -8.69 -4.38
N ALA A 130 -1.20 -9.34 -4.95
CA ALA A 130 0.03 -8.68 -5.36
C ALA A 130 -0.20 -7.68 -6.52
N VAL A 131 -1.08 -8.01 -7.46
CA VAL A 131 -1.46 -7.11 -8.57
C VAL A 131 -2.18 -5.86 -8.05
N PHE A 132 -2.89 -5.93 -6.91
CA PHE A 132 -3.45 -4.74 -6.28
C PHE A 132 -2.39 -3.68 -5.98
N TYR A 133 -1.32 -4.13 -5.34
CA TYR A 133 -0.20 -3.29 -4.95
C TYR A 133 0.62 -2.84 -6.16
N ASP A 134 0.44 -3.45 -7.34
CA ASP A 134 1.09 -3.03 -8.59
C ASP A 134 0.22 -2.06 -9.41
N VAL A 135 -1.08 -2.33 -9.52
CA VAL A 135 -1.96 -1.67 -10.49
C VAL A 135 -3.36 -1.50 -9.92
N PHE A 136 -3.66 -0.33 -9.37
CA PHE A 136 -5.03 -0.03 -8.95
C PHE A 136 -5.93 0.19 -10.18
N THR A 137 -6.51 -0.88 -10.74
CA THR A 137 -7.62 -0.85 -11.72
C THR A 137 -8.90 -1.45 -11.12
N GLY A 138 -10.08 -0.95 -11.55
CA GLY A 138 -11.36 -1.24 -10.89
C GLY A 138 -11.79 -2.71 -10.96
N ASP A 139 -11.46 -3.40 -12.04
CA ASP A 139 -11.78 -4.83 -12.20
C ASP A 139 -10.96 -5.71 -11.25
N VAL A 140 -9.71 -5.31 -10.95
CA VAL A 140 -8.83 -6.05 -10.06
C VAL A 140 -9.29 -5.91 -8.61
N GLU A 141 -9.74 -4.72 -8.19
CA GLU A 141 -10.18 -4.42 -6.82
C GLU A 141 -11.27 -5.38 -6.30
N SER A 142 -12.28 -5.69 -7.13
CA SER A 142 -13.36 -6.62 -6.76
C SER A 142 -12.88 -8.05 -6.53
N ARG A 143 -11.96 -8.54 -7.38
CA ARG A 143 -11.33 -9.87 -7.25
C ARG A 143 -10.43 -9.96 -6.03
N ILE A 144 -9.77 -8.87 -5.67
CA ILE A 144 -8.94 -8.79 -4.48
C ILE A 144 -9.77 -8.77 -3.21
N GLY A 145 -10.86 -8.02 -3.17
CA GLY A 145 -11.78 -8.04 -2.04
C GLY A 145 -12.31 -9.44 -1.74
N TYR A 146 -12.65 -10.18 -2.80
CA TYR A 146 -13.00 -11.58 -2.69
C TYR A 146 -11.82 -12.44 -2.18
N SER A 147 -10.62 -12.24 -2.72
CA SER A 147 -9.42 -12.99 -2.32
C SER A 147 -9.06 -12.75 -0.84
N ILE A 148 -9.12 -11.51 -0.36
CA ILE A 148 -8.92 -11.14 1.06
C ILE A 148 -10.02 -11.77 1.93
N TYR A 149 -11.28 -11.71 1.48
CA TYR A 149 -12.39 -12.37 2.18
C TYR A 149 -12.15 -13.87 2.32
N VAL A 150 -11.74 -14.55 1.24
CA VAL A 150 -11.42 -15.98 1.25
C VAL A 150 -10.29 -16.28 2.23
N VAL A 151 -9.19 -15.50 2.21
CA VAL A 151 -8.07 -15.64 3.15
C VAL A 151 -8.53 -15.48 4.61
N SER A 152 -9.46 -14.57 4.89
CA SER A 152 -10.02 -14.37 6.23
C SER A 152 -10.81 -15.59 6.77
N LYS A 153 -11.23 -16.49 5.88
CA LYS A 153 -11.96 -17.73 6.22
C LYS A 153 -11.05 -18.96 6.28
N LEU A 154 -9.79 -18.86 5.87
CA LEU A 154 -8.83 -19.96 5.96
C LEU A 154 -8.37 -20.22 7.40
N ARG A 155 -7.93 -21.45 7.65
CA ARG A 155 -7.24 -21.85 8.89
C ARG A 155 -5.96 -21.01 9.07
N LYS A 156 -5.59 -20.76 10.32
CA LYS A 156 -4.50 -19.85 10.70
C LYS A 156 -3.19 -20.20 10.00
N GLU A 157 -2.85 -21.48 9.95
CA GLU A 157 -1.59 -21.99 9.37
C GLU A 157 -1.53 -21.67 7.87
N ARG A 158 -2.65 -21.84 7.17
CA ARG A 158 -2.74 -21.58 5.73
C ARG A 158 -2.75 -20.09 5.40
N ARG A 159 -3.36 -19.27 6.26
CA ARG A 159 -3.31 -17.81 6.16
C ARG A 159 -1.87 -17.30 6.28
N ILE A 160 -1.13 -17.77 7.28
CA ILE A 160 0.27 -17.38 7.51
C ILE A 160 1.13 -17.72 6.29
N ALA A 161 0.93 -18.88 5.65
CA ALA A 161 1.66 -19.25 4.44
C ALA A 161 1.39 -18.30 3.26
N ILE A 162 0.12 -17.92 3.04
CA ILE A 162 -0.27 -16.94 2.00
C ILE A 162 0.31 -15.56 2.29
N GLU A 163 0.19 -15.08 3.53
CA GLU A 163 0.75 -13.78 3.95
C GLU A 163 2.28 -13.77 3.80
N SER A 164 2.96 -14.86 4.16
CA SER A 164 4.42 -15.00 4.02
C SER A 164 4.86 -15.01 2.55
N ALA A 165 4.11 -15.64 1.66
CA ALA A 165 4.38 -15.60 0.22
C ALA A 165 4.19 -14.19 -0.36
N ILE A 166 3.16 -13.46 0.08
CA ILE A 166 2.94 -12.06 -0.32
C ILE A 166 4.11 -11.20 0.16
N ILE A 167 4.55 -11.36 1.41
CA ILE A 167 5.70 -10.65 1.96
C ILE A 167 6.98 -11.00 1.17
N ASP A 168 7.25 -12.27 0.86
CA ASP A 168 8.41 -12.67 0.06
C ASP A 168 8.39 -12.02 -1.34
N ILE A 169 7.21 -11.97 -1.99
CA ILE A 169 7.03 -11.26 -3.26
C ILE A 169 7.29 -9.76 -3.11
N MET A 170 6.78 -9.13 -2.06
CA MET A 170 7.01 -7.70 -1.77
C MET A 170 8.49 -7.40 -1.49
N VAL A 171 9.18 -8.26 -0.74
CA VAL A 171 10.61 -8.15 -0.45
C VAL A 171 11.45 -8.36 -1.71
N GLU A 172 11.06 -9.28 -2.60
CA GLU A 172 11.76 -9.49 -3.85
C GLU A 172 11.52 -8.36 -4.85
N PHE A 173 10.31 -7.79 -4.87
CA PHE A 173 10.05 -6.51 -5.52
C PHE A 173 10.95 -5.40 -4.97
N ALA A 174 11.26 -5.39 -3.67
CA ALA A 174 12.17 -4.39 -3.07
C ALA A 174 13.65 -4.65 -3.43
N LYS A 175 14.14 -5.89 -3.39
CA LYS A 175 15.54 -6.27 -3.67
C LYS A 175 15.94 -6.15 -5.13
N SER A 176 15.02 -6.41 -6.06
CA SER A 176 15.27 -6.26 -7.50
C SER A 176 15.37 -4.80 -7.97
N ARG A 177 15.25 -3.84 -7.04
CA ARG A 177 15.23 -2.39 -7.26
C ARG A 177 16.37 -1.65 -6.53
N THR A 178 17.36 -2.37 -5.99
CA THR A 178 18.53 -1.82 -5.28
C THR A 178 19.83 -1.88 -6.11
N VAL A 179 19.75 -1.51 -7.40
CA VAL A 179 20.93 -1.24 -8.25
C VAL A 179 20.78 0.13 -8.87
#